data_AF-A0A816HDX3-F1
#
_entry.id   AF-A0A816HDX3-F1
#
_cell.length_a   1.000
_cell.length_b   1.000
_cell.length_c   1.000
_cell.angle_alpha   90.00
_cell.angle_beta   90.00
_cell.angle_gamma   90.00
#
_symmetry.space_group_name_H-M   'P 1'
#
loop_
_entity.id
_entity.type
_entity.pdbx_description
1 polymer ?
#
loop_
_entity_poly.entity_id
_entity_poly.type
_entity_poly.pdbx_seq_one_letter_code
_entity_poly.pdbx_strand_id
1 'polypeptide(L)'
;MAVLIFLISLLLFVMIFAYHPSGVIEVNNINITKISNEQRYQHYLYFPRSERLLYREKAREMFQFGYDNYMKYAFPQDELDPIHCQGRGPDVERP
;
A
#
# COMPACT_ATOMS: atom_id res chain seq x y z
N MET A 1 -18.94 49.48 -3.70
CA MET A 1 -17.65 48.89 -3.28
C MET A 1 -17.73 47.40 -2.93
N ALA A 2 -18.66 46.96 -2.06
CA ALA A 2 -18.78 45.55 -1.68
C ALA A 2 -19.01 44.58 -2.87
N VAL A 3 -19.86 44.98 -3.84
CA VAL A 3 -20.15 44.17 -5.04
C VAL A 3 -18.90 43.98 -5.92
N LEU A 4 -18.07 45.01 -6.03
CA LEU A 4 -16.84 44.95 -6.83
C LEU A 4 -15.81 44.01 -6.19
N ILE A 5 -15.69 44.04 -4.85
CA ILE A 5 -14.81 43.14 -4.10
C ILE A 5 -15.27 41.68 -4.27
N PHE A 6 -16.58 41.44 -4.19
CA PHE A 6 -17.12 40.10 -4.37
C PHE A 6 -16.85 39.55 -5.78
N LEU A 7 -17.07 40.37 -6.82
CA LEU A 7 -16.82 39.97 -8.21
C LEU A 7 -15.32 39.70 -8.47
N ILE A 8 -14.41 40.50 -7.91
CA ILE A 8 -12.96 40.27 -8.01
C ILE A 8 -12.56 38.98 -7.29
N SER A 9 -13.10 38.73 -6.08
CA SER A 9 -12.82 37.49 -5.34
C SER A 9 -13.32 36.24 -6.07
N LEU A 10 -14.49 36.33 -6.71
CA LEU A 10 -15.05 35.24 -7.51
C LEU A 10 -14.20 34.97 -8.76
N LEU A 11 -13.73 36.03 -9.43
CA LEU A 11 -12.88 35.91 -10.61
C LEU A 11 -11.52 35.29 -10.26
N LEU A 12 -10.91 35.71 -9.15
CA LEU A 12 -9.66 35.12 -8.65
C LEU A 12 -9.84 33.66 -8.23
N PHE A 13 -10.96 33.31 -7.59
CA PHE A 13 -11.29 31.93 -7.24
C PHE A 13 -11.42 31.06 -8.50
N VAL A 14 -12.17 31.53 -9.51
CA VAL A 14 -12.29 30.80 -10.79
C VAL A 14 -10.93 30.62 -11.46
N MET A 15 -10.07 31.64 -11.45
CA MET A 15 -8.73 31.51 -12.03
C MET A 15 -7.87 30.50 -11.26
N ILE A 16 -7.96 30.44 -9.93
CA ILE A 16 -7.19 29.46 -9.13
C ILE A 16 -7.64 28.01 -9.39
N PHE A 17 -8.95 27.76 -9.52
CA PHE A 17 -9.49 26.41 -9.70
C PHE A 17 -9.56 25.96 -11.17
N ALA A 18 -9.70 26.88 -12.13
CA ALA A 18 -9.71 26.56 -13.56
C ALA A 18 -8.30 26.49 -14.16
N TYR A 19 -7.34 27.24 -13.62
CA TYR A 19 -5.90 27.03 -13.86
C TYR A 19 -5.31 26.14 -12.76
N HIS A 20 -5.92 24.98 -12.49
CA HIS A 20 -5.09 23.89 -11.97
C HIS A 20 -4.32 23.37 -13.19
N PRO A 21 -2.99 23.58 -13.28
CA PRO A 21 -2.24 23.00 -14.37
C PRO A 21 -2.37 21.49 -14.21
N SER A 22 -3.23 20.90 -15.04
CA SER A 22 -3.02 19.54 -15.55
C SER A 22 -1.81 19.60 -16.49
N GLY A 23 -0.71 20.14 -15.98
CA GLY A 23 0.57 20.19 -16.62
C GLY A 23 1.08 18.77 -16.57
N VAL A 24 0.72 18.00 -17.58
CA VAL A 24 1.48 16.82 -17.96
C VAL A 24 2.90 17.32 -18.17
N ILE A 25 3.78 17.08 -17.21
CA ILE A 25 5.20 17.38 -17.34
C ILE A 25 5.69 16.51 -18.48
N GLU A 26 6.03 17.12 -19.61
CA GLU A 26 6.70 16.45 -20.70
C GLU A 26 8.08 16.00 -20.19
N VAL A 27 8.25 14.68 -20.02
CA VAL A 27 9.38 14.08 -19.31
C VAL A 27 10.63 14.06 -20.20
N ASN A 28 11.15 15.22 -20.59
CA ASN A 28 12.26 15.32 -21.54
C ASN A 28 13.67 15.23 -20.90
N ASN A 29 13.80 14.63 -19.70
CA ASN A 29 15.11 14.38 -19.07
C ASN A 29 15.10 13.08 -18.27
N ILE A 30 14.97 11.94 -18.95
CA ILE A 30 15.15 10.64 -18.29
C ILE A 30 16.65 10.36 -18.17
N ASN A 31 17.18 10.47 -16.95
CA ASN A 31 18.58 10.20 -16.64
C ASN A 31 18.83 8.68 -16.72
N ILE A 32 19.54 8.22 -17.75
CA ILE A 32 19.72 6.80 -18.12
C ILE A 32 20.29 5.94 -16.97
N THR A 33 21.01 6.54 -16.02
CA THR A 33 21.55 5.87 -14.82
C THR A 33 20.49 5.55 -13.75
N LYS A 34 19.34 6.24 -13.74
CA LYS A 34 18.18 5.86 -12.92
C LYS A 34 17.46 4.66 -13.53
N ILE A 35 17.29 4.65 -14.86
CA ILE A 35 16.67 3.55 -15.59
C ILE A 35 17.45 2.24 -15.37
N SER A 36 18.79 2.27 -15.38
CA SER A 36 19.61 1.06 -15.24
C SER A 36 19.53 0.42 -13.84
N ASN A 37 19.35 1.22 -12.78
CA ASN A 37 19.10 0.70 -11.44
C ASN A 37 17.67 0.15 -11.32
N GLU A 38 16.68 0.83 -11.90
CA GLU A 38 15.28 0.41 -11.88
C GLU A 38 15.06 -0.89 -12.66
N GLN A 39 15.74 -1.08 -13.80
CA GLN A 39 15.76 -2.31 -14.58
C GLN A 39 16.26 -3.52 -13.79
N ARG A 40 17.23 -3.35 -12.88
CA ARG A 40 17.72 -4.45 -12.02
C ARG A 40 16.64 -5.01 -11.11
N TYR A 41 15.68 -4.17 -10.70
CA TYR A 41 14.58 -4.58 -9.83
C TYR A 41 13.31 -5.03 -10.58
N GLN A 42 13.22 -4.77 -11.89
CA GLN A 42 12.07 -5.21 -12.69
C GLN A 42 11.84 -6.73 -12.62
N HIS A 43 12.92 -7.50 -12.56
CA HIS A 43 12.86 -8.96 -12.34
C HIS A 43 12.11 -9.33 -11.04
N TYR A 44 12.26 -8.55 -9.96
CA TYR A 44 11.59 -8.81 -8.68
C TYR A 44 10.14 -8.30 -8.64
N LEU A 45 9.79 -7.36 -9.51
CA LEU A 45 8.45 -6.77 -9.58
C LEU A 45 7.51 -7.54 -10.52
N TYR A 46 8.07 -8.30 -11.46
CA TYR A 46 7.30 -9.05 -12.45
C TYR A 46 7.32 -10.55 -12.18
N PHE A 47 6.14 -11.11 -11.90
CA PHE A 47 5.93 -12.55 -11.82
C PHE A 47 5.12 -13.04 -13.03
N PRO A 48 5.62 -14.04 -13.79
CA PRO A 48 4.84 -14.74 -14.80
C PRO A 48 3.49 -15.22 -14.24
N ARG A 49 2.47 -15.34 -15.10
CA ARG A 49 1.12 -15.73 -14.67
C ARG A 49 1.11 -17.05 -13.89
N SER A 50 1.89 -18.05 -14.32
CA SER A 50 2.03 -19.33 -13.63
C SER A 50 2.56 -19.17 -12.21
N GLU A 51 3.61 -18.37 -12.03
CA GLU A 51 4.20 -18.09 -10.71
C GLU A 51 3.24 -17.33 -9.80
N ARG A 52 2.52 -16.33 -10.32
CA ARG A 52 1.50 -15.61 -9.53
C ARG A 52 0.43 -16.56 -8.99
N LEU A 53 -0.03 -17.50 -9.82
CA LEU A 53 -1.02 -18.51 -9.39
C LEU A 53 -0.43 -19.47 -8.35
N LEU A 54 0.81 -19.91 -8.55
CA LEU A 54 1.53 -20.77 -7.61
C LEU A 54 1.71 -20.10 -6.24
N TYR A 55 2.22 -18.87 -6.21
CA TYR A 55 2.49 -18.16 -4.95
C TYR A 55 1.21 -17.70 -4.25
N ARG A 56 0.14 -17.40 -5.02
CA ARG A 56 -1.20 -17.20 -4.45
C ARG A 56 -1.66 -18.44 -3.70
N GLU A 57 -1.48 -19.62 -4.29
CA GLU A 57 -1.87 -20.88 -3.65
C GLU A 57 -1.03 -21.16 -2.40
N LYS A 58 0.29 -20.98 -2.48
CA LYS A 58 1.18 -21.09 -1.31
C LYS A 58 0.80 -20.13 -0.19
N ALA A 59 0.45 -18.88 -0.51
CA ALA A 59 -0.01 -17.91 0.49
C ALA A 59 -1.29 -18.37 1.18
N ARG A 60 -2.24 -18.94 0.41
CA ARG A 60 -3.48 -19.52 0.97
C ARG A 60 -3.17 -20.69 1.91
N GLU A 61 -2.26 -21.59 1.52
CA GLU A 61 -1.85 -22.73 2.33
C GLU A 61 -1.18 -22.29 3.65
N MET A 62 -0.26 -21.32 3.59
CA MET A 62 0.39 -20.76 4.78
C MET A 62 -0.62 -20.12 5.73
N PHE A 63 -1.60 -19.37 5.20
CA PHE A 63 -2.66 -18.77 6.00
C PHE A 63 -3.54 -19.84 6.66
N GLN A 64 -3.96 -20.85 5.91
CA GLN A 64 -4.78 -21.95 6.44
C GLN A 64 -4.03 -22.69 7.55
N PHE A 65 -2.75 -22.98 7.34
CA PHE A 65 -1.91 -23.62 8.35
C PHE A 65 -1.85 -22.77 9.63
N GLY A 66 -1.60 -21.46 9.52
CA GLY A 66 -1.62 -20.55 10.68
C GLY A 66 -2.97 -20.52 11.39
N TYR A 67 -4.06 -20.41 10.63
CA TYR A 67 -5.43 -20.40 11.15
C TYR A 67 -5.78 -21.70 11.89
N ASP A 68 -5.50 -22.86 11.29
CA ASP A 68 -5.80 -24.16 11.91
C ASP A 68 -5.04 -24.34 13.23
N ASN A 69 -3.78 -23.91 13.27
CA ASN A 69 -2.99 -23.95 14.50
C ASN A 69 -3.52 -22.97 15.55
N TYR A 70 -3.94 -21.77 15.17
CA TYR A 70 -4.60 -20.84 16.09
C TYR A 70 -5.86 -21.46 16.67
N MET A 71 -6.73 -22.02 15.83
CA MET A 71 -7.99 -22.64 16.26
C MET A 71 -7.75 -23.83 17.19
N LYS A 72 -6.66 -24.59 16.97
CA LYS A 72 -6.33 -25.76 17.77
C LYS A 72 -5.65 -25.43 19.10
N TYR A 73 -4.75 -24.45 19.11
CA TYR A 73 -3.81 -24.22 20.20
C TYR A 73 -4.00 -22.91 20.96
N ALA A 74 -4.62 -21.90 20.34
CA ALA A 74 -4.73 -20.56 20.91
C ALA A 74 -6.16 -20.12 21.17
N PHE A 75 -7.17 -20.56 20.42
CA PHE A 75 -8.55 -20.14 20.64
C PHE A 75 -9.02 -20.44 22.09
N PRO A 76 -9.65 -19.48 22.82
CA PRO A 76 -10.12 -18.15 22.39
C PRO A 76 -9.17 -16.97 22.75
N GLN A 77 -7.89 -17.23 22.96
CA GLN A 77 -6.90 -16.19 23.28
C GLN A 77 -6.64 -15.28 22.08
N ASP A 78 -6.08 -14.10 22.34
CA ASP A 78 -5.85 -13.05 21.34
C ASP A 78 -4.86 -13.48 20.25
N GLU A 79 -3.73 -14.06 20.65
CA GLU A 79 -2.65 -14.45 19.74
C GLU A 79 -2.23 -15.91 19.93
N LEU A 80 -1.65 -16.53 18.90
CA LEU A 80 -0.94 -17.80 18.99
C LEU A 80 0.55 -17.53 19.26
N ASP A 81 1.12 -18.20 20.25
CA ASP A 81 2.57 -18.39 20.39
C ASP A 81 2.99 -19.68 19.66
N PRO A 82 3.57 -19.58 18.45
CA PRO A 82 3.91 -20.75 17.64
C PRO A 82 5.12 -21.53 18.18
N ILE A 83 5.93 -20.95 19.08
CA ILE A 83 7.10 -21.65 19.64
C ILE A 83 6.65 -22.62 20.73
N HIS A 84 5.69 -22.19 21.55
CA HIS A 84 5.18 -22.98 22.67
C HIS A 84 3.84 -23.69 22.36
N CYS A 85 3.28 -23.48 21.17
CA CYS A 85 2.01 -24.06 20.72
C CYS A 85 0.86 -23.80 21.71
N GLN A 86 0.71 -22.55 22.16
CA GLN A 86 -0.33 -22.13 23.09
C GLN A 86 -0.82 -20.71 22.78
N GLY A 87 -1.98 -20.34 23.31
CA GLY A 87 -2.49 -18.96 23.21
C GLY A 87 -1.74 -17.99 24.11
N ARG A 88 -1.58 -16.74 23.65
CA ARG A 88 -1.08 -15.58 24.39
C ARG A 88 -2.18 -14.53 24.46
N GLY A 89 -2.42 -14.00 25.66
CA GLY A 89 -3.34 -12.86 25.85
C GLY A 89 -2.70 -11.53 25.46
N PRO A 90 -3.45 -10.42 25.54
CA PRO A 90 -2.94 -9.08 25.25
C PRO A 90 -1.73 -8.73 26.13
N ASP A 91 -0.74 -8.05 25.56
CA ASP A 91 0.46 -7.59 26.27
C ASP A 91 0.14 -6.38 27.18
N VAL A 92 -0.57 -6.63 28.30
CA VAL A 92 -1.07 -5.58 29.21
C VAL A 92 0.02 -4.82 29.99
N GLU A 93 1.16 -5.47 30.26
CA GLU A 93 2.25 -4.88 31.04
C GLU A 93 3.20 -4.03 30.19
N ARG A 94 3.13 -4.15 28.86
CA ARG A 94 3.94 -3.38 27.90
C ARG A 94 3.14 -3.14 26.62
N PRO A 95 2.20 -2.17 26.67
CA PRO A 95 1.34 -1.84 25.54
C PRO A 95 2.10 -1.17 24.39
#